data_AF-A0A378Q8P1-F1
#
_entry.id   AF-A0A378Q8P1-F1
#
_cell.length_a   1.000
_cell.length_b   1.000
_cell.length_c   1.000
_cell.angle_alpha   90.00
_cell.angle_beta   90.00
_cell.angle_gamma   90.00
#
_symmetry.space_group_name_H-M   'P 1'
#
loop_
_entity.id
_entity.type
_entity.pdbx_description
1 polymer ?
#
loop_
_entity_poly.entity_id
_entity_poly.type
_entity_poly.pdbx_seq_one_letter_code
_entity_poly.pdbx_strand_id
1 'polypeptide(L)' 'MLYKDEKGTYVLRHSFTTKSGKKIVSKNGKPFKIYISNNK' A
#
# COMPACT_ATOMS: atom_id res chain seq x y z
N MET A 1 -3.70 -8.80 5.37
CA MET A 1 -3.47 -8.46 6.78
C MET A 1 -3.33 -6.95 6.89
N LEU A 2 -4.02 -6.33 7.84
CA LEU A 2 -3.95 -4.89 8.13
C LEU A 2 -2.95 -4.66 9.26
N TYR A 3 -2.15 -3.62 9.16
CA TYR A 3 -1.16 -3.22 10.14
C TYR A 3 -1.47 -1.80 10.62
N LYS A 4 -0.99 -1.43 11.81
CA LYS A 4 -1.20 -0.10 12.38
C LYS A 4 0.11 0.44 12.95
N ASP A 5 0.38 1.71 12.69
CA ASP A 5 1.44 2.49 13.34
C ASP A 5 0.91 3.88 13.75
N GLU A 6 1.79 4.73 14.26
CA GLU A 6 1.45 6.09 14.70
C GLU A 6 0.76 6.93 13.61
N LYS A 7 1.08 6.71 12.33
CA LYS A 7 0.43 7.41 11.20
C LYS A 7 -0.93 6.83 10.81
N GLY A 8 -1.32 5.67 11.34
CA GLY A 8 -2.61 5.03 11.07
C GLY A 8 -2.51 3.61 10.53
N THR A 9 -3.60 3.15 9.92
CA THR A 9 -3.72 1.79 9.39
C THR A 9 -3.18 1.70 7.96
N TYR A 10 -2.39 0.65 7.70
CA TYR A 10 -1.77 0.40 6.40
C TYR A 10 -1.83 -1.08 6.00
N VAL A 11 -1.63 -1.33 4.72
CA VAL A 11 -1.42 -2.68 4.16
C VAL A 11 -0.06 -2.77 3.50
N LEU A 12 0.50 -3.97 3.56
CA LEU A 12 1.70 -4.33 2.80
C LEU A 12 1.27 -5.00 1.49
N ARG A 13 1.75 -4.48 0.36
CA ARG A 13 1.45 -5.01 -0.98
C ARG A 13 2.72 -5.11 -1.81
N HIS A 14 2.91 -6.21 -2.54
CA HIS A 14 4.03 -6.35 -3.50
C HIS A 14 3.75 -5.69 -4.85
N SER A 15 2.48 -5.43 -5.16
CA SER A 15 2.07 -4.65 -6.32
C SER A 15 0.75 -3.95 -6.07
N PHE A 16 0.55 -2.82 -6.76
CA PHE A 16 -0.71 -2.10 -6.79
C PHE A 16 -0.86 -1.36 -8.12
N THR A 17 -2.10 -1.04 -8.47
CA THR A 17 -2.42 -0.25 -9.66
C THR A 17 -2.71 1.18 -9.22
N THR A 18 -2.07 2.17 -9.86
CA THR A 18 -2.37 3.58 -9.61
C THR A 18 -3.74 3.94 -10.18
N LYS A 19 -4.29 5.08 -9.75
CA LYS A 19 -5.54 5.62 -10.34
C LYS A 19 -5.45 5.84 -11.86
N SER A 20 -4.25 6.05 -12.39
CA SER A 20 -3.97 6.18 -13.83
C SER A 20 -3.86 4.84 -14.58
N GLY A 21 -4.07 3.70 -13.91
CA GLY A 21 -3.99 2.37 -14.53
C GLY A 21 -2.58 1.79 -14.62
N LYS A 22 -1.55 2.50 -14.16
CA LYS A 22 -0.17 2.00 -14.16
C LYS A 22 0.02 0.98 -13.03
N LYS A 23 0.48 -0.23 -13.38
CA LYS A 23 0.85 -1.24 -12.39
C LYS A 23 2.26 -0.96 -11.86
N ILE A 24 2.38 -0.87 -10.54
CA ILE A 24 3.65 -0.74 -9.83
C ILE A 24 3.93 -2.07 -9.11
N VAL A 25 5.12 -2.63 -9.32
CA VAL A 25 5.58 -3.89 -8.73
C VAL A 25 6.86 -3.64 -7.93
N SER A 26 7.00 -4.31 -6.79
CA SER A 26 8.19 -4.19 -5.95
C SER A 26 9.42 -4.72 -6.67
N LYS A 27 10.48 -3.90 -6.69
CA LYS A 27 11.72 -4.20 -7.42
C LYS A 27 12.64 -5.20 -6.69
N ASN A 28 12.48 -5.37 -5.38
CA ASN A 28 13.41 -6.15 -4.54
C ASN A 28 12.69 -7.09 -3.55
N GLY A 29 11.45 -7.47 -3.84
CA GLY A 29 10.65 -8.31 -2.93
C GLY A 29 10.22 -7.61 -1.64
N LYS A 30 10.59 -6.34 -1.40
CA LYS A 30 10.12 -5.57 -0.25
C LYS A 30 8.72 -5.01 -0.51
N PRO A 31 7.70 -5.29 0.32
CA PRO A 31 6.36 -4.78 0.08
C PRO A 31 6.27 -3.27 0.26
N PHE A 32 5.35 -2.64 -0.46
CA PHE A 32 4.97 -1.24 -0.30
C PHE A 32 4.10 -1.07 0.94
N LYS A 33 4.35 -0.01 1.71
CA LYS A 33 3.51 0.45 2.81
C LYS A 33 2.42 1.38 2.26
N ILE A 34 1.20 0.88 2.14
CA ILE A 34 0.08 1.64 1.59
C ILE A 34 -0.87 2.00 2.73
N TYR A 35 -0.87 3.28 3.12
CA TYR A 35 -1.81 3.80 4.11
C TYR A 35 -3.23 3.82 3.55
N ILE A 36 -4.18 3.33 4.35
CA ILE A 36 -5.59 3.37 4.00
C ILE A 36 -6.17 4.61 4.67
N SER A 37 -6.33 5.69 3.90
CA SER A 37 -7.20 6.78 4.34
C SER A 37 -8.64 6.29 4.25
N ASN A 38 -9.27 6.04 5.40
CA ASN A 38 -10.72 5.99 5.49
C ASN A 38 -11.23 7.41 5.24
N ASN A 39 -11.43 7.78 3.97
CA ASN A 39 -12.26 8.92 3.65
C ASN A 39 -13.69 8.44 3.89
N LYS A 40 -14.22 8.73 5.09
CA LYS A 40 -15.60 8.44 5.47
C LYS A 40 -16.50 9.57 4.98
#